data_AF-A0A8H3E951-F1
#
_entry.id   AF-A0A8H3E951-F1
#
_cell.length_a   1.000
_cell.length_b   1.000
_cell.length_c   1.000
_cell.angle_alpha   90.00
_cell.angle_beta   90.00
_cell.angle_gamma   90.00
#
_symmetry.space_group_name_H-M   'P 1'
#
loop_
_entity.id
_entity.type
_entity.pdbx_description
1 polymer ?
#
loop_
_entity_poly.entity_id
_entity_poly.type
_entity_poly.pdbx_seq_one_letter_code
_entity_poly.pdbx_strand_id
1 'polypeptide(L)'
;MEQLAHVQRVLMSIPGSAAIVRYVKASHQDDPFRTILELILVVFAIRTLLMNRTRSDQSGKNFVKLTEKEIDDLVDEWQPEPLCNPLTPEEQADLASVPVLVGPTGPKPKLASNGKTVLNFASYNFAGLAGNDFIKERAVETLRKYGLGSCGPPGFYGTIDVHLQLERDIAFFLGTESAILYSQAFHTVSSVIPAFCKRGDIIVADRGVNFAIQKGLQISRSTIRWYDHNNLKSLQEVLESVDRECKKKGARLTRRFIVTEGIFEGSGQMVDLPKIVSLVFYGTFYSLANFRG
;
A
#
# COMPACT_ATOMS: atom_id res chain seq x y z
N MET A 1 24.36 -55.21 -24.59
CA MET A 1 24.46 -53.85 -25.14
C MET A 1 23.55 -53.59 -26.34
N GLU A 2 23.13 -54.61 -27.11
CA GLU A 2 22.23 -54.42 -28.27
C GLU A 2 20.82 -53.94 -27.91
N GLN A 3 20.25 -54.37 -26.77
CA GLN A 3 18.90 -53.96 -26.38
C GLN A 3 18.80 -52.46 -26.05
N LEU A 4 19.83 -51.87 -25.43
CA LEU A 4 19.90 -50.43 -25.14
C LEU A 4 20.01 -49.59 -26.43
N ALA A 5 20.77 -50.07 -27.41
CA ALA A 5 20.93 -49.40 -28.71
C ALA A 5 19.64 -49.43 -29.56
N HIS A 6 18.81 -50.45 -29.38
CA HIS A 6 17.52 -50.54 -30.06
C HIS A 6 16.51 -49.55 -29.46
N VAL A 7 16.42 -49.49 -28.13
CA VAL A 7 15.57 -48.52 -27.41
C VAL A 7 15.96 -47.08 -27.75
N GLN A 8 17.26 -46.77 -27.83
CA GLN A 8 17.73 -45.43 -28.18
C GLN A 8 17.36 -45.02 -29.62
N ARG A 9 17.39 -45.97 -30.57
CA ARG A 9 16.97 -45.72 -31.97
C ARG A 9 15.47 -45.45 -32.09
N VAL A 10 14.66 -46.21 -31.35
CA VAL A 10 13.20 -46.03 -31.29
C VAL A 10 12.84 -44.73 -30.59
N LEU A 11 13.57 -44.35 -29.54
CA LEU A 11 13.34 -43.09 -28.85
C LEU A 11 13.65 -41.90 -29.78
N MET A 12 14.74 -41.96 -30.54
CA MET A 12 15.17 -40.90 -31.48
C MET A 12 14.31 -40.77 -32.75
N SER A 13 13.44 -41.74 -33.05
CA SER A 13 12.52 -41.65 -34.21
C SER A 13 11.28 -40.78 -33.95
N ILE A 14 11.01 -40.44 -32.68
CA ILE A 14 9.90 -39.57 -32.30
C ILE A 14 10.29 -38.09 -32.57
N PRO A 15 9.49 -37.31 -33.31
CA PRO A 15 9.78 -35.90 -33.56
C PRO A 15 9.93 -35.12 -32.24
N GLY A 16 11.09 -34.48 -32.03
CA GLY A 16 11.40 -33.69 -30.83
C GLY A 16 12.07 -34.45 -29.69
N SER A 17 12.16 -35.77 -29.72
CA SER A 17 12.78 -36.57 -28.65
C SER A 17 14.30 -36.37 -28.55
N ALA A 18 14.98 -36.08 -29.65
CA ALA A 18 16.42 -35.81 -29.67
C ALA A 18 16.80 -34.58 -28.82
N ALA A 19 15.94 -33.56 -28.77
CA ALA A 19 16.14 -32.38 -27.92
C ALA A 19 15.98 -32.72 -26.43
N ILE A 20 14.98 -33.54 -26.10
CA ILE A 20 14.71 -34.00 -24.72
C ILE A 20 15.86 -34.87 -24.23
N VAL A 21 16.34 -35.82 -25.03
CA VAL A 21 17.47 -36.69 -24.67
C VAL A 21 18.74 -35.88 -24.46
N ARG A 22 19.00 -34.85 -25.29
CA ARG A 22 20.14 -33.95 -25.12
C ARG A 22 20.02 -33.11 -23.85
N TYR A 23 18.82 -32.60 -23.53
CA TYR A 23 18.55 -31.85 -22.31
C TYR A 23 18.74 -32.71 -21.06
N VAL A 24 18.17 -33.92 -21.03
CA VAL A 24 18.31 -34.86 -19.90
C VAL A 24 19.78 -35.25 -19.70
N LYS A 25 20.50 -35.53 -20.79
CA LYS A 25 21.93 -35.89 -20.71
C LYS A 25 22.80 -34.72 -20.21
N ALA A 26 22.47 -33.48 -20.59
CA ALA A 26 23.16 -32.28 -20.11
C ALA A 26 22.80 -31.93 -18.66
N SER A 27 21.52 -32.10 -18.27
CA SER A 27 21.03 -31.84 -16.89
C SER A 27 21.57 -32.86 -15.88
N HIS A 28 21.74 -34.12 -16.30
CA HIS A 28 22.20 -35.20 -15.43
C HIS A 28 23.72 -35.20 -15.16
N GLN A 29 24.51 -34.47 -15.95
CA GLN A 29 25.97 -34.47 -15.81
C GLN A 29 26.48 -33.76 -14.54
N ASP A 30 25.70 -32.85 -13.93
CA ASP A 30 26.19 -32.01 -12.84
C ASP A 30 25.40 -32.09 -11.51
N ASP A 31 24.15 -32.59 -11.47
CA ASP A 31 23.43 -32.88 -10.21
C ASP A 31 22.20 -33.78 -10.43
N PRO A 32 22.20 -35.04 -9.93
CA PRO A 32 21.07 -35.95 -10.10
C PRO A 32 19.79 -35.49 -9.37
N PHE A 33 19.89 -34.71 -8.30
CA PHE A 33 18.72 -34.21 -7.57
C PHE A 33 17.95 -33.16 -8.36
N ARG A 34 18.65 -32.33 -9.13
CA ARG A 34 18.05 -31.31 -10.00
C ARG A 34 17.18 -31.96 -11.09
N THR A 35 17.66 -33.00 -11.74
CA THR A 35 16.89 -33.70 -12.78
C THR A 35 15.63 -34.36 -12.20
N ILE A 36 15.71 -34.92 -10.99
CA ILE A 36 14.55 -35.50 -10.29
C ILE A 36 13.53 -34.40 -9.97
N LEU A 37 13.97 -33.26 -9.44
CA LEU A 37 13.10 -32.12 -9.14
C LEU A 37 12.43 -31.56 -10.40
N GLU A 38 13.17 -31.38 -11.49
CA GLU A 38 12.63 -30.93 -12.78
C GLU A 38 11.57 -31.90 -13.31
N LEU A 39 11.79 -33.21 -13.19
CA LEU A 39 10.83 -34.23 -13.62
C LEU A 39 9.57 -34.23 -12.75
N ILE A 40 9.72 -34.06 -11.43
CA ILE A 40 8.58 -33.87 -10.51
C ILE A 40 7.80 -32.62 -10.87
N LEU A 41 8.47 -31.50 -11.18
CA LEU A 41 7.84 -30.24 -11.58
C LEU A 41 7.11 -30.37 -12.91
N VAL A 42 7.67 -31.08 -13.90
CA VAL A 42 7.02 -31.35 -15.18
C VAL A 42 5.78 -32.23 -15.00
N VAL A 43 5.89 -33.30 -14.22
CA VAL A 43 4.74 -34.17 -13.88
C VAL A 43 3.67 -33.38 -13.13
N PHE A 44 4.07 -32.51 -12.20
CA PHE A 44 3.16 -31.63 -11.48
C PHE A 44 2.49 -30.61 -12.41
N ALA A 45 3.22 -30.01 -13.34
CA ALA A 45 2.69 -29.07 -14.33
C ALA A 45 1.71 -29.75 -15.29
N ILE A 46 2.06 -30.93 -15.81
CA ILE A 46 1.18 -31.75 -16.66
C ILE A 46 -0.06 -32.16 -15.88
N ARG A 47 0.09 -32.63 -14.64
CA ARG A 47 -1.05 -32.96 -13.76
C ARG A 47 -1.93 -31.74 -13.53
N THR A 48 -1.36 -30.57 -13.31
CA THR A 48 -2.11 -29.33 -13.07
C THR A 48 -2.80 -28.81 -14.34
N LEU A 49 -2.22 -29.04 -15.51
CA LEU A 49 -2.82 -28.71 -16.81
C LEU A 49 -3.92 -29.68 -17.21
N LEU A 50 -3.76 -30.97 -16.90
CA LEU A 50 -4.74 -32.03 -17.19
C LEU A 50 -5.85 -32.13 -16.14
N MET A 51 -5.58 -31.72 -14.90
CA MET A 51 -6.64 -31.43 -13.94
C MET A 51 -7.40 -30.23 -14.50
N ASN A 52 -8.54 -30.50 -15.12
CA ASN A 52 -9.51 -29.49 -15.55
C ASN A 52 -9.67 -28.46 -14.42
N ARG A 53 -8.97 -27.32 -14.54
CA ARG A 53 -9.18 -26.17 -13.69
C ARG A 53 -10.62 -25.75 -13.92
N THR A 54 -11.47 -26.11 -12.95
CA THR A 54 -12.84 -25.62 -12.80
C THR A 54 -13.63 -25.66 -14.10
N ARG A 55 -13.82 -26.85 -14.67
CA ARG A 55 -15.07 -27.08 -15.38
C ARG A 55 -16.07 -27.38 -14.27
N SER A 56 -17.04 -26.47 -14.04
CA SER A 56 -18.21 -26.79 -13.22
C SER A 56 -18.78 -28.08 -13.82
N ASP A 57 -18.57 -29.19 -13.14
CA ASP A 57 -18.92 -30.49 -13.67
C ASP A 57 -20.45 -30.57 -13.64
N GLN A 58 -21.10 -30.16 -14.74
CA GLN A 58 -22.55 -30.32 -14.93
C GLN A 58 -22.97 -31.80 -15.00
N SER A 59 -22.01 -32.72 -14.85
CA SER A 59 -22.19 -34.17 -14.88
C SER A 59 -21.71 -34.86 -13.60
N GLY A 60 -21.38 -34.12 -12.53
CA GLY A 60 -21.12 -34.72 -11.23
C GLY A 60 -22.35 -35.47 -10.73
N LYS A 61 -22.19 -36.58 -10.00
CA LYS A 61 -23.30 -37.36 -9.41
C LYS A 61 -24.28 -36.53 -8.55
N ASN A 62 -23.88 -35.32 -8.16
CA ASN A 62 -24.67 -34.38 -7.35
C ASN A 62 -25.04 -33.10 -8.11
N PHE A 63 -24.90 -33.04 -9.44
CA PHE A 63 -25.30 -31.87 -10.22
C PHE A 63 -26.81 -31.88 -10.44
N VAL A 64 -27.51 -31.03 -9.70
CA VAL A 64 -28.95 -30.81 -9.85
C VAL A 64 -29.14 -29.78 -10.96
N LYS A 65 -29.68 -30.22 -12.11
CA LYS A 65 -30.05 -29.32 -13.19
C LYS A 65 -31.43 -28.75 -12.89
N LEU A 66 -31.47 -27.52 -12.39
CA LEU A 66 -32.71 -26.80 -12.11
C LEU A 66 -33.47 -26.52 -13.40
N THR A 67 -34.80 -26.63 -13.32
CA THR A 67 -35.74 -26.15 -14.33
C THR A 67 -35.83 -24.63 -14.31
N GLU A 68 -36.26 -23.99 -15.41
CA GLU A 68 -36.45 -22.53 -15.45
C GLU A 68 -37.38 -22.05 -14.33
N LYS A 69 -38.43 -22.83 -14.04
CA LYS A 69 -39.35 -22.54 -12.94
C LYS A 69 -38.67 -22.61 -11.57
N GLU A 70 -37.84 -23.62 -11.31
CA GLU A 70 -37.08 -23.70 -10.05
C GLU A 70 -36.06 -22.57 -9.90
N ILE A 71 -35.50 -22.08 -11.01
CA ILE A 71 -34.63 -20.90 -11.00
C ILE A 71 -35.44 -19.66 -10.63
N ASP A 72 -36.62 -19.47 -11.25
CA ASP A 72 -37.51 -18.34 -10.94
C ASP A 72 -37.98 -18.39 -9.47
N ASP A 73 -38.41 -19.56 -8.98
CA ASP A 73 -38.82 -19.77 -7.59
C ASP A 73 -37.67 -19.45 -6.62
N LEU A 74 -36.43 -19.87 -6.94
CA LEU A 74 -35.24 -19.54 -6.12
C LEU A 74 -34.87 -18.06 -6.17
N VAL A 75 -35.09 -17.38 -7.29
CA VAL A 75 -34.84 -15.93 -7.41
C VAL A 75 -35.89 -15.16 -6.62
N ASP A 76 -37.15 -15.59 -6.66
CA ASP A 76 -38.26 -14.98 -5.90
C ASP A 76 -38.10 -15.20 -4.38
N GLU A 77 -37.59 -16.36 -3.97
CA GLU A 77 -37.29 -16.68 -2.57
C GLU A 77 -35.99 -16.05 -2.06
N TRP A 78 -35.09 -15.61 -2.95
CA TRP A 78 -33.79 -15.10 -2.55
C TRP A 78 -33.89 -13.76 -1.83
N GLN A 79 -33.46 -13.74 -0.56
CA GLN A 79 -33.24 -12.51 0.18
C GLN A 79 -31.74 -12.23 0.25
N PRO A 80 -31.27 -11.05 -0.20
CA PRO A 80 -29.87 -10.68 -0.03
C PRO A 80 -29.53 -10.65 1.45
N GLU A 81 -28.45 -11.33 1.82
CA GLU A 81 -27.87 -11.14 3.15
C GLU A 81 -27.51 -9.65 3.32
N PRO A 82 -27.79 -9.06 4.50
CA PRO A 82 -27.36 -7.71 4.79
C PRO A 82 -25.85 -7.55 4.59
N LEU A 83 -25.43 -6.48 3.90
CA LEU A 83 -24.01 -6.19 3.68
C LEU A 83 -23.23 -5.98 4.98
N CYS A 84 -23.93 -5.65 6.06
CA CYS A 84 -23.37 -5.47 7.39
C CYS A 84 -24.38 -5.91 8.46
N ASN A 85 -23.86 -6.33 9.61
CA ASN A 85 -24.67 -6.58 10.79
C ASN A 85 -25.42 -5.30 11.20
N PRO A 86 -26.62 -5.42 11.79
CA PRO A 86 -27.28 -4.27 12.39
C PRO A 86 -26.41 -3.68 13.50
N LEU A 87 -26.40 -2.35 13.58
CA LEU A 87 -25.64 -1.64 14.61
C LEU A 87 -26.15 -2.04 15.99
N THR A 88 -25.21 -2.25 16.91
CA THR A 88 -25.53 -2.38 18.33
C THR A 88 -26.18 -1.08 18.85
N PRO A 89 -26.98 -1.13 19.92
CA PRO A 89 -27.59 0.08 20.49
C PRO A 89 -26.55 1.16 20.85
N GLU A 90 -25.33 0.73 21.23
CA GLU A 90 -24.22 1.62 21.56
C GLU A 90 -23.66 2.31 20.32
N GLU A 91 -23.37 1.56 19.24
CA GLU A 91 -22.94 2.14 17.95
C GLU A 91 -24.01 3.06 17.34
N GLN A 92 -25.29 2.73 17.52
CA GLN A 92 -26.39 3.56 17.06
C GLN A 92 -26.44 4.89 17.83
N ALA A 93 -26.21 4.86 19.14
CA ALA A 93 -26.14 6.06 19.97
C ALA A 93 -24.92 6.92 19.61
N ASP A 94 -23.76 6.29 19.41
CA ASP A 94 -22.55 6.96 18.95
C ASP A 94 -22.74 7.63 17.59
N LEU A 95 -23.33 6.92 16.62
CA LEU A 95 -23.64 7.49 15.31
C LEU A 95 -24.62 8.66 15.41
N ALA A 96 -25.64 8.55 16.26
CA ALA A 96 -26.60 9.62 16.50
C ALA A 96 -25.99 10.85 17.18
N SER A 97 -24.87 10.69 17.90
CA SER A 97 -24.13 11.79 18.53
C SER A 97 -23.34 12.64 17.53
N VAL A 98 -23.05 12.11 16.33
CA VAL A 98 -22.25 12.79 15.31
C VAL A 98 -23.05 13.95 14.70
N PRO A 99 -22.59 15.20 14.81
CA PRO A 99 -23.30 16.34 14.24
C PRO A 99 -23.25 16.30 12.71
N VAL A 100 -24.43 16.27 12.08
CA VAL A 100 -24.55 16.36 10.61
C VAL A 100 -24.58 17.82 10.19
N LEU A 101 -23.70 18.19 9.24
CA LEU A 101 -23.67 19.53 8.66
C LEU A 101 -24.50 19.59 7.37
N VAL A 102 -25.18 20.72 7.14
CA VAL A 102 -25.98 20.98 5.94
C VAL A 102 -25.34 22.13 5.15
N GLY A 103 -25.10 21.88 3.86
CA GLY A 103 -24.53 22.87 2.94
C GLY A 103 -22.99 22.85 2.91
N PRO A 104 -22.37 23.93 2.38
CA PRO A 104 -20.92 23.97 2.21
C PRO A 104 -20.20 23.97 3.56
N THR A 105 -19.09 23.24 3.63
CA THR A 105 -18.14 23.32 4.74
C THR A 105 -17.44 24.67 4.68
N GLY A 106 -17.52 25.43 5.78
CA GLY A 106 -16.99 26.79 5.86
C GLY A 106 -16.82 27.24 7.30
N PRO A 107 -16.53 28.53 7.54
CA PRO A 107 -16.36 29.07 8.89
C PRO A 107 -17.66 29.08 9.70
N LYS A 108 -18.82 29.06 9.01
CA LYS A 108 -20.15 29.12 9.62
C LYS A 108 -21.12 28.05 9.07
N PRO A 109 -20.89 26.75 9.33
CA PRO A 109 -21.77 25.70 8.84
C PRO A 109 -23.10 25.67 9.61
N LYS A 110 -24.13 25.07 9.00
CA LYS A 110 -25.44 24.84 9.62
C LYS A 110 -25.57 23.40 10.08
N LEU A 111 -26.09 23.18 11.29
CA LEU A 111 -26.39 21.84 11.81
C LEU A 111 -27.73 21.34 11.27
N ALA A 112 -27.79 20.07 10.87
CA ALA A 112 -29.02 19.46 10.36
C ALA A 112 -30.08 19.24 11.46
N SER A 113 -29.63 18.96 12.68
CA SER A 113 -30.51 18.61 13.81
C SER A 113 -31.41 19.74 14.27
N ASN A 114 -30.95 20.99 14.19
CA ASN A 114 -31.70 22.16 14.70
C ASN A 114 -31.62 23.40 13.79
N GLY A 115 -30.97 23.30 12.62
CA GLY A 115 -30.80 24.42 11.69
C GLY A 115 -29.87 25.53 12.19
N LYS A 116 -29.24 25.39 13.36
CA LYS A 116 -28.41 26.42 13.98
C LYS A 116 -27.11 26.59 13.19
N THR A 117 -26.75 27.85 12.95
CA THR A 117 -25.43 28.20 12.41
C THR A 117 -24.42 28.25 13.56
N VAL A 118 -23.31 27.54 13.41
CA VAL A 118 -22.24 27.46 14.42
C VAL A 118 -20.93 28.00 13.85
N LEU A 119 -19.93 28.27 14.70
CA LEU A 119 -18.58 28.60 14.26
C LEU A 119 -17.74 27.33 14.18
N ASN A 120 -17.02 27.17 13.06
CA ASN A 120 -16.17 26.00 12.82
C ASN A 120 -14.71 26.29 13.22
N PHE A 121 -14.31 25.70 14.34
CA PHE A 121 -12.92 25.67 14.83
C PHE A 121 -12.27 24.28 14.73
N ALA A 122 -12.94 23.33 14.08
CA ALA A 122 -12.57 21.91 14.09
C ALA A 122 -12.01 21.40 12.74
N SER A 123 -12.09 22.20 11.67
CA SER A 123 -11.60 21.80 10.35
C SER A 123 -10.18 22.26 10.04
N TYR A 124 -9.46 21.51 9.22
CA TYR A 124 -8.13 21.85 8.69
C TYR A 124 -8.15 22.83 7.50
N ASN A 125 -9.21 23.62 7.31
CA ASN A 125 -9.35 24.57 6.20
C ASN A 125 -8.62 25.91 6.48
N PHE A 126 -7.32 25.85 6.80
CA PHE A 126 -6.54 27.00 7.27
C PHE A 126 -6.50 28.16 6.29
N ALA A 127 -6.37 27.86 4.99
CA ALA A 127 -6.31 28.87 3.92
C ALA A 127 -7.68 29.25 3.35
N GLY A 128 -8.78 28.70 3.88
CA GLY A 128 -10.13 29.00 3.38
C GLY A 128 -10.38 28.54 1.94
N LEU A 129 -9.61 27.57 1.43
CA LEU A 129 -9.73 27.09 0.05
C LEU A 129 -10.95 26.18 -0.15
N ALA A 130 -11.33 25.43 0.89
CA ALA A 130 -12.57 24.65 0.82
C ALA A 130 -13.77 25.59 0.71
N GLY A 131 -14.55 25.45 -0.36
CA GLY A 131 -15.71 26.29 -0.64
C GLY A 131 -15.41 27.54 -1.49
N ASN A 132 -14.17 27.75 -1.94
CA ASN A 132 -13.80 28.83 -2.86
C ASN A 132 -14.48 28.64 -4.24
N ASP A 133 -15.15 29.69 -4.74
CA ASP A 133 -15.96 29.59 -5.97
C ASP A 133 -15.11 29.41 -7.23
N PHE A 134 -13.94 30.03 -7.31
CA PHE A 134 -13.00 29.79 -8.41
C PHE A 134 -12.56 28.31 -8.46
N ILE A 135 -12.27 27.69 -7.31
CA ILE A 135 -11.92 26.27 -7.26
C ILE A 135 -13.11 25.40 -7.69
N LYS A 136 -14.35 25.73 -7.28
CA LYS A 136 -15.55 25.01 -7.70
C LYS A 136 -15.77 25.07 -9.21
N GLU A 137 -15.62 26.25 -9.81
CA GLU A 137 -15.74 26.44 -11.26
C GLU A 137 -14.73 25.58 -12.00
N ARG A 138 -13.46 25.61 -11.58
CA ARG A 138 -12.40 24.75 -12.15
C ARG A 138 -12.67 23.26 -11.96
N ALA A 139 -13.24 22.86 -10.83
CA ALA A 139 -13.63 21.47 -10.59
C ALA A 139 -14.72 21.03 -11.57
N VAL A 140 -15.75 21.87 -11.81
CA VAL A 140 -16.81 21.58 -12.79
C VAL A 140 -16.26 21.49 -14.21
N GLU A 141 -15.37 22.39 -14.62
CA GLU A 141 -14.69 22.32 -15.92
C GLU A 141 -13.89 21.02 -16.07
N THR A 142 -13.14 20.65 -15.05
CA THR A 142 -12.31 19.43 -15.02
C THR A 142 -13.19 18.18 -15.13
N LEU A 143 -14.30 18.13 -14.38
CA LEU A 143 -15.28 17.04 -14.46
C LEU A 143 -15.90 16.92 -15.86
N ARG A 144 -16.21 18.03 -16.53
CA ARG A 144 -16.73 18.02 -17.91
C ARG A 144 -15.69 17.48 -18.90
N LYS A 145 -14.41 17.75 -18.69
CA LYS A 145 -13.32 17.32 -19.58
C LYS A 145 -12.92 15.86 -19.36
N TYR A 146 -12.80 15.41 -18.11
CA TYR A 146 -12.20 14.12 -17.75
C TYR A 146 -13.18 13.09 -17.20
N GLY A 147 -14.41 13.48 -16.88
CA GLY A 147 -15.37 12.63 -16.17
C GLY A 147 -15.07 12.51 -14.67
N LEU A 148 -15.66 11.50 -14.03
CA LEU A 148 -15.62 11.34 -12.56
C LEU A 148 -14.29 10.80 -12.02
N GLY A 149 -13.51 10.08 -12.82
CA GLY A 149 -12.25 9.49 -12.38
C GLY A 149 -11.61 8.60 -13.43
N SER A 150 -10.36 8.21 -13.21
CA SER A 150 -9.58 7.38 -14.14
C SER A 150 -9.96 5.90 -14.13
N CYS A 151 -10.72 5.45 -13.12
CA CYS A 151 -11.21 4.07 -12.96
C CYS A 151 -10.12 2.98 -13.07
N GLY A 152 -8.85 3.33 -12.77
CA GLY A 152 -7.74 2.40 -12.82
C GLY A 152 -6.55 2.87 -11.98
N PRO A 153 -5.65 1.95 -11.58
CA PRO A 153 -4.43 2.33 -10.86
C PRO A 153 -3.42 3.02 -11.78
N PRO A 154 -2.51 3.84 -11.23
CA PRO A 154 -1.48 4.54 -12.01
C PRO A 154 -0.57 3.62 -12.84
N GLY A 155 -0.35 2.38 -12.39
CA GLY A 155 0.42 1.36 -13.11
C GLY A 155 -0.28 0.76 -14.33
N PHE A 156 -1.49 1.23 -14.66
CA PHE A 156 -2.24 0.84 -15.84
C PHE A 156 -2.83 2.10 -16.51
N TYR A 157 -4.02 2.03 -17.10
CA TYR A 157 -4.71 3.18 -17.71
C TYR A 157 -5.25 4.23 -16.71
N GLY A 158 -4.75 4.25 -15.47
CA GLY A 158 -5.22 5.15 -14.40
C GLY A 158 -4.58 6.53 -14.36
N THR A 159 -3.50 6.75 -15.11
CA THR A 159 -2.77 8.03 -15.15
C THR A 159 -3.20 8.86 -16.35
N ILE A 160 -3.72 10.07 -16.09
CA ILE A 160 -4.10 11.04 -17.12
C ILE A 160 -3.24 12.30 -17.01
N ASP A 161 -3.25 13.12 -18.06
CA ASP A 161 -2.42 14.33 -18.19
C ASP A 161 -2.52 15.29 -16.99
N VAL A 162 -3.71 15.47 -16.42
CA VAL A 162 -3.93 16.33 -15.24
C VAL A 162 -3.23 15.80 -13.98
N HIS A 163 -3.07 14.49 -13.82
CA HIS A 163 -2.28 13.93 -12.70
C HIS A 163 -0.81 14.30 -12.83
N LEU A 164 -0.25 14.13 -14.04
CA LEU A 164 1.15 14.47 -14.32
C LEU A 164 1.40 15.98 -14.20
N GLN A 165 0.43 16.80 -14.57
CA GLN A 165 0.52 18.26 -14.39
C GLN A 165 0.55 18.61 -12.89
N LEU A 166 -0.36 18.04 -12.10
CA LEU A 166 -0.40 18.26 -10.66
C LEU A 166 0.88 17.81 -9.96
N GLU A 167 1.46 16.66 -10.35
CA GLU A 167 2.77 16.21 -9.84
C GLU A 167 3.89 17.22 -10.14
N ARG A 168 3.93 17.77 -11.36
CA ARG A 168 4.91 18.81 -11.72
C ARG A 168 4.71 20.10 -10.92
N ASP A 169 3.46 20.54 -10.77
CA ASP A 169 3.14 21.77 -10.04
C ASP A 169 3.50 21.65 -8.56
N ILE A 170 3.24 20.49 -7.94
CA ILE A 170 3.65 20.19 -6.56
C ILE A 170 5.17 20.15 -6.46
N ALA A 171 5.87 19.46 -7.36
CA ALA A 171 7.33 19.38 -7.35
C ALA A 171 7.98 20.77 -7.47
N PHE A 172 7.45 21.61 -8.38
CA PHE A 172 7.88 23.00 -8.54
C PHE A 172 7.63 23.83 -7.27
N PHE A 173 6.44 23.72 -6.68
CA PHE A 173 6.10 24.44 -5.45
C PHE A 173 6.99 24.06 -4.27
N LEU A 174 7.34 22.77 -4.14
CA LEU A 174 8.18 22.26 -3.06
C LEU A 174 9.69 22.38 -3.34
N GLY A 175 10.08 22.77 -4.56
CA GLY A 175 11.48 22.78 -4.98
C GLY A 175 12.12 21.39 -5.03
N THR A 176 11.34 20.34 -5.34
CA THR A 176 11.82 18.95 -5.48
C THR A 176 11.93 18.54 -6.95
N GLU A 177 12.72 17.51 -7.24
CA GLU A 177 12.91 17.02 -8.62
C GLU A 177 11.64 16.41 -9.22
N SER A 178 10.81 15.80 -8.39
CA SER A 178 9.57 15.14 -8.78
C SER A 178 8.64 15.00 -7.58
N ALA A 179 7.36 14.69 -7.85
CA ALA A 179 6.36 14.33 -6.85
C ALA A 179 5.58 13.08 -7.31
N ILE A 180 5.00 12.35 -6.36
CA ILE A 180 4.12 11.21 -6.63
C ILE A 180 2.80 11.46 -5.92
N LEU A 181 1.68 11.33 -6.64
CA LEU A 181 0.35 11.49 -6.08
C LEU A 181 -0.16 10.23 -5.37
N TYR A 182 -0.81 10.47 -4.24
CA TYR A 182 -1.57 9.48 -3.48
C TYR A 182 -2.97 10.01 -3.24
N SER A 183 -3.97 9.12 -3.21
CA SER A 183 -5.36 9.52 -3.02
C SER A 183 -5.64 10.11 -1.63
N GLN A 184 -4.88 9.72 -0.61
CA GLN A 184 -5.08 10.12 0.78
C GLN A 184 -3.74 10.24 1.53
N ALA A 185 -3.63 11.23 2.43
CA ALA A 185 -2.43 11.47 3.22
C ALA A 185 -2.05 10.29 4.12
N PHE A 186 -3.04 9.64 4.76
CA PHE A 186 -2.82 8.46 5.59
C PHE A 186 -2.11 7.32 4.83
N HIS A 187 -2.56 7.04 3.60
CA HIS A 187 -1.94 6.03 2.73
C HIS A 187 -0.56 6.46 2.24
N THR A 188 -0.36 7.75 2.01
CA THR A 188 0.95 8.30 1.61
C THR A 188 1.99 7.95 2.65
N VAL A 189 1.78 8.36 3.90
CA VAL A 189 2.77 8.19 4.97
C VAL A 189 2.99 6.71 5.29
N SER A 190 1.89 5.96 5.44
CA SER A 190 1.96 4.54 5.81
C SER A 190 2.59 3.65 4.73
N SER A 191 2.60 4.07 3.46
CA SER A 191 3.26 3.34 2.36
C SER A 191 4.68 3.82 2.06
N VAL A 192 4.97 5.12 2.23
CA VAL A 192 6.30 5.70 1.97
C VAL A 192 7.34 5.15 2.94
N ILE A 193 7.04 5.11 4.24
CA ILE A 193 7.99 4.61 5.26
C ILE A 193 8.49 3.19 4.93
N PRO A 194 7.63 2.17 4.71
CA PRO A 194 8.09 0.82 4.37
C PRO A 194 8.70 0.69 2.97
N ALA A 195 8.46 1.63 2.05
CA ALA A 195 9.11 1.64 0.74
C ALA A 195 10.62 1.93 0.86
N PHE A 196 11.00 2.86 1.75
CA PHE A 196 12.40 3.22 1.99
C PHE A 196 13.06 2.38 3.09
N CYS A 197 12.35 2.13 4.19
CA CYS A 197 12.86 1.44 5.37
C CYS A 197 12.41 -0.04 5.37
N LYS A 198 13.36 -0.96 5.41
CA LYS A 198 13.12 -2.41 5.37
C LYS A 198 13.64 -3.08 6.64
N ARG A 199 13.28 -4.36 6.81
CA ARG A 199 13.83 -5.21 7.88
C ARG A 199 15.37 -5.13 7.89
N GLY A 200 15.92 -4.76 9.04
CA GLY A 200 17.35 -4.58 9.26
C GLY A 200 17.80 -3.12 9.30
N ASP A 201 16.97 -2.17 8.86
CA ASP A 201 17.21 -0.74 9.05
C ASP A 201 16.80 -0.29 10.45
N ILE A 202 17.29 0.88 10.86
CA ILE A 202 16.95 1.51 12.14
C ILE A 202 16.18 2.81 11.86
N ILE A 203 15.04 3.00 12.53
CA ILE A 203 14.29 4.24 12.51
C ILE A 203 14.28 4.83 13.90
N VAL A 204 14.71 6.09 14.03
CA VAL A 204 14.59 6.89 15.25
C VAL A 204 13.38 7.81 15.08
N ALA A 205 12.34 7.61 15.89
CA ALA A 205 11.04 8.28 15.73
C ALA A 205 10.63 9.07 16.98
N ASP A 206 9.97 10.20 16.76
CA ASP A 206 9.38 11.02 17.82
C ASP A 206 8.18 10.30 18.46
N ARG A 207 8.07 10.28 19.79
CA ARG A 207 6.92 9.66 20.47
C ARG A 207 5.57 10.31 20.16
N GLY A 208 5.56 11.58 19.72
CA GLY A 208 4.34 12.33 19.42
C GLY A 208 3.84 12.20 17.98
N VAL A 209 4.46 11.38 17.14
CA VAL A 209 4.04 11.24 15.73
C VAL A 209 2.60 10.72 15.59
N ASN A 210 1.91 11.18 14.56
CA ASN A 210 0.54 10.85 14.24
C ASN A 210 0.34 9.38 13.88
N PHE A 211 -0.93 8.97 13.87
CA PHE A 211 -1.31 7.58 13.66
C PHE A 211 -0.85 7.01 12.31
N ALA A 212 -0.81 7.83 11.24
CA ALA A 212 -0.37 7.39 9.93
C ALA A 212 1.13 6.99 9.94
N ILE A 213 1.97 7.80 10.60
CA ILE A 213 3.39 7.50 10.79
C ILE A 213 3.54 6.22 11.61
N GLN A 214 2.83 6.09 12.73
CA GLN A 214 2.90 4.90 13.59
C GLN A 214 2.59 3.61 12.79
N LYS A 215 1.60 3.65 11.89
CA LYS A 215 1.30 2.52 11.00
C LYS A 215 2.40 2.26 9.99
N GLY A 216 2.97 3.29 9.38
CA GLY A 216 4.12 3.13 8.48
C GLY A 216 5.34 2.51 9.19
N LEU A 217 5.65 2.96 10.41
CA LEU A 217 6.72 2.40 11.24
C LEU A 217 6.48 0.91 11.52
N GLN A 218 5.25 0.55 11.91
CA GLN A 218 4.84 -0.84 12.16
C GLN A 218 5.01 -1.72 10.90
N ILE A 219 4.55 -1.23 9.73
CA ILE A 219 4.59 -1.98 8.47
C ILE A 219 6.04 -2.16 7.97
N SER A 220 6.95 -1.21 8.25
CA SER A 220 8.34 -1.25 7.80
C SER A 220 9.14 -2.46 8.30
N ARG A 221 8.74 -3.04 9.44
CA ARG A 221 9.49 -4.11 10.14
C ARG A 221 10.95 -3.73 10.45
N SER A 222 11.23 -2.42 10.50
CA SER A 222 12.53 -1.88 10.89
C SER A 222 12.69 -1.92 12.41
N THR A 223 13.92 -1.75 12.88
CA THR A 223 14.18 -1.58 14.32
C THR A 223 13.81 -0.15 14.71
N ILE A 224 12.75 0.02 15.48
CA ILE A 224 12.30 1.34 15.92
C ILE A 224 12.98 1.72 17.25
N ARG A 225 13.47 2.95 17.34
CA ARG A 225 13.98 3.59 18.55
C ARG A 225 13.21 4.87 18.77
N TRP A 226 12.65 5.05 19.96
CA TRP A 226 11.84 6.21 20.28
C TRP A 226 12.65 7.23 21.05
N TYR A 227 12.47 8.51 20.74
CA TYR A 227 12.94 9.61 21.56
C TYR A 227 11.75 10.43 22.08
N ASP A 228 11.95 11.15 23.17
CA ASP A 228 10.86 11.88 23.82
C ASP A 228 10.34 13.03 22.96
N HIS A 229 9.03 13.28 23.05
CA HIS A 229 8.34 14.18 22.15
C HIS A 229 8.99 15.57 22.10
N ASN A 230 9.40 15.99 20.88
CA ASN A 230 10.04 17.27 20.60
C ASN A 230 11.29 17.56 21.47
N ASN A 231 11.97 16.52 21.96
CA ASN A 231 13.15 16.65 22.83
C ASN A 231 14.44 16.29 22.09
N LEU A 232 15.16 17.32 21.65
CA LEU A 232 16.42 17.17 20.91
C LEU A 232 17.54 16.50 21.71
N LYS A 233 17.55 16.64 23.04
CA LYS A 233 18.54 15.98 23.90
C LYS A 233 18.29 14.47 23.94
N SER A 234 17.03 14.06 24.13
CA SER A 234 16.60 12.66 24.05
C SER A 234 16.92 12.07 22.67
N LEU A 235 16.66 12.84 21.60
CA LEU A 235 17.05 12.44 20.24
C LEU A 235 18.55 12.18 20.11
N GLN A 236 19.39 13.12 20.57
CA GLN A 236 20.85 12.98 20.51
C GLN A 236 21.33 11.74 21.27
N GLU A 237 20.84 11.52 22.49
CA GLU A 237 21.20 10.35 23.31
C GLU A 237 20.85 9.02 22.61
N VAL A 238 19.68 8.97 21.96
CA VAL A 238 19.26 7.80 21.17
C VAL A 238 20.15 7.59 19.94
N LEU A 239 20.51 8.66 19.23
CA LEU A 239 21.41 8.58 18.06
C LEU A 239 22.81 8.07 18.45
N GLU A 240 23.37 8.57 19.55
CA GLU A 240 24.67 8.13 20.09
C GLU A 240 24.62 6.67 20.56
N SER A 241 23.51 6.25 21.16
CA SER A 241 23.26 4.84 21.52
C SER A 241 23.27 3.93 20.29
N VAL A 242 22.51 4.30 19.25
CA VAL A 242 22.43 3.57 17.98
C VAL A 242 23.81 3.47 17.32
N ASP A 243 24.58 4.56 17.31
CA ASP A 243 25.92 4.55 16.70
C ASP A 243 26.89 3.61 17.42
N ARG A 244 26.89 3.64 18.77
CA ARG A 244 27.69 2.72 19.59
C ARG A 244 27.31 1.26 19.37
N GLU A 245 26.01 0.95 19.30
CA GLU A 245 25.52 -0.42 19.02
C GLU A 245 26.00 -0.92 17.65
N CYS A 246 25.95 -0.07 16.63
CA CYS A 246 26.36 -0.42 15.28
C CYS A 246 27.88 -0.69 15.20
N LYS A 247 28.69 0.17 15.81
CA LYS A 247 30.16 0.00 15.87
C LYS A 247 30.56 -1.32 16.56
N LYS A 248 29.88 -1.67 17.66
CA LYS A 248 30.16 -2.91 18.42
C LYS A 248 29.80 -4.18 17.69
N LYS A 249 28.71 -4.19 16.92
CA LYS A 249 28.24 -5.38 16.20
C LYS A 249 29.13 -5.77 15.02
N GLY A 250 30.20 -5.00 14.72
CA GLY A 250 31.09 -5.24 13.59
C GLY A 250 30.37 -5.26 12.24
N ALA A 251 29.17 -4.67 12.17
CA ALA A 251 28.14 -5.06 11.23
C ALA A 251 27.97 -4.02 10.11
N ARG A 252 27.96 -4.58 8.88
CA ARG A 252 27.18 -4.22 7.70
C ARG A 252 26.53 -2.83 7.72
N LEU A 253 26.78 -2.00 6.71
CA LEU A 253 26.10 -0.72 6.48
C LEU A 253 24.57 -0.83 6.73
N THR A 254 24.13 -0.44 7.93
CA THR A 254 22.73 -0.36 8.32
C THR A 254 22.26 1.05 8.03
N ARG A 255 21.21 1.19 7.22
CA ARG A 255 20.62 2.50 6.95
C ARG A 255 19.85 2.95 8.19
N ARG A 256 19.96 4.24 8.49
CA ARG A 256 19.39 4.84 9.68
C ARG A 256 18.55 6.04 9.26
N PHE A 257 17.34 6.12 9.78
CA PHE A 257 16.38 7.16 9.44
C PHE A 257 15.91 7.90 10.68
N ILE A 258 15.66 9.20 10.54
CA ILE A 258 14.91 9.98 11.54
C ILE A 258 13.55 10.31 10.96
N VAL A 259 12.49 10.04 11.72
CA VAL A 259 11.09 10.30 11.34
C VAL A 259 10.43 11.18 12.39
N THR A 260 9.90 12.31 11.96
CA THR A 260 9.22 13.30 12.81
C THR A 260 8.19 14.09 11.99
N GLU A 261 7.30 14.83 12.66
CA GLU A 261 6.38 15.75 12.02
C GLU A 261 6.93 17.17 12.00
N GLY A 262 6.64 17.93 10.93
CA GLY A 262 6.97 19.35 10.89
C GLY A 262 6.13 20.15 11.90
N ILE A 263 4.82 19.89 11.88
CA ILE A 263 3.84 20.36 12.86
C ILE A 263 3.08 19.14 13.35
N PHE A 264 3.09 18.89 14.66
CA PHE A 264 2.47 17.70 15.23
C PHE A 264 0.94 17.82 15.27
N GLU A 265 0.23 16.86 14.67
CA GLU A 265 -1.24 16.85 14.61
C GLU A 265 -1.90 16.95 16.01
N GLY A 266 -1.36 16.22 16.99
CA GLY A 266 -1.96 16.15 18.32
C GLY A 266 -1.72 17.37 19.22
N SER A 267 -0.64 18.13 19.01
CA SER A 267 -0.23 19.22 19.90
C SER A 267 -0.13 20.59 19.23
N GLY A 268 -0.07 20.64 17.89
CA GLY A 268 0.21 21.85 17.13
C GLY A 268 1.63 22.39 17.30
N GLN A 269 2.51 21.69 18.02
CA GLN A 269 3.89 22.12 18.20
C GLN A 269 4.67 21.98 16.88
N MET A 270 5.60 22.90 16.65
CA MET A 270 6.55 22.81 15.55
C MET A 270 7.86 22.21 16.02
N VAL A 271 8.47 21.39 15.17
CA VAL A 271 9.80 20.82 15.41
C VAL A 271 10.90 21.79 15.00
N ASP A 272 12.02 21.79 15.71
CA ASP A 272 13.23 22.49 15.29
C ASP A 272 13.96 21.69 14.19
N LEU A 273 13.41 21.75 12.98
CA LEU A 273 13.91 21.00 11.83
C LEU A 273 15.38 21.32 11.48
N PRO A 274 15.85 22.59 11.50
CA PRO A 274 17.26 22.89 11.25
C PRO A 274 18.21 22.17 12.22
N LYS A 275 17.86 22.11 13.52
CA LYS A 275 18.68 21.37 14.49
C LYS A 275 18.64 19.86 14.24
N ILE A 276 17.48 19.28 13.95
CA ILE A 276 17.41 17.84 13.61
C ILE A 276 18.26 17.54 12.38
N VAL A 277 18.18 18.35 11.33
CA VAL A 277 18.99 18.19 10.12
C VAL A 277 20.48 18.29 10.44
N SER A 278 20.89 19.21 11.33
CA SER A 278 22.28 19.27 11.76
C SER A 278 22.75 17.97 12.43
N LEU A 279 21.93 17.37 13.31
CA LEU A 279 22.22 16.09 13.96
C LEU A 279 22.30 14.93 12.96
N VAL A 280 21.49 14.98 11.90
CA VAL A 280 21.51 14.01 10.80
C VAL A 280 22.82 14.06 10.03
N PHE A 281 23.46 15.22 9.85
CA PHE A 281 24.74 15.33 9.13
C PHE A 281 25.96 14.90 9.96
N TYR A 282 25.87 14.92 11.29
CA TYR A 282 26.96 14.45 12.17
C TYR A 282 27.05 12.91 12.27
N GLY A 283 26.01 12.18 11.86
CA GLY A 283 26.02 10.72 11.75
C GLY A 283 25.53 10.28 10.37
N THR A 284 25.72 9.03 9.96
CA THR A 284 25.21 8.57 8.65
C THR A 284 23.70 8.29 8.71
N PHE A 285 22.87 9.34 8.75
CA PHE A 285 21.40 9.26 8.85
C PHE A 285 20.73 9.91 7.62
N TYR A 286 19.54 9.43 7.26
CA TYR A 286 18.67 10.05 6.25
C TYR A 286 17.42 10.61 6.93
N SER A 287 17.00 11.82 6.55
CA SER A 287 15.77 12.43 7.03
C SER A 287 14.62 12.11 6.08
N LEU A 288 13.53 11.55 6.62
CA LEU A 288 12.21 11.54 5.99
C LEU A 288 11.37 12.56 6.75
N ALA A 289 11.58 13.84 6.46
CA ALA A 289 10.79 14.93 7.02
C ALA A 289 9.94 15.56 5.91
N ASN A 290 8.68 15.86 6.26
CA ASN A 290 7.77 16.61 5.41
C ASN A 290 8.18 18.10 5.47
N PHE A 291 8.42 18.69 4.30
CA PHE A 291 8.79 20.08 4.02
C PHE A 291 10.20 20.56 4.45
N ARG A 292 11.06 20.79 3.46
CA ARG A 292 12.00 21.91 3.50
C ARG A 292 11.19 23.16 3.16
N GLY A 293 11.19 24.15 4.06
CA GLY A 293 10.89 25.53 3.71
C GLY A 293 12.12 26.22 3.16
#